data_AF-A0A2V5N7T4-F1
#
_entry.id   AF-A0A2V5N7T4-F1
#
_cell.length_a   1.000
_cell.length_b   1.000
_cell.length_c   1.000
_cell.angle_alpha   90.00
_cell.angle_beta   90.00
_cell.angle_gamma   90.00
#
_symmetry.space_group_name_H-M   'P 1'
#
loop_
_entity.id
_entity.type
_entity.pdbx_description
1 polymer ?
#
loop_
_entity_poly.entity_id
_entity_poly.type
_entity_poly.pdbx_seq_one_letter_code
_entity_poly.pdbx_strand_id
1 'polypeptide(L)' 'MNFEQFQNQARLFVIGALDEEEVSEFEKARRKFGQKAEDFITKCYSLSEAFALSLKPAKASDQIKARLMEMVRDRKKA' A
#
# COMPACT_ATOMS: atom_id res chain seq x y z
N MET A 1 9.27 19.87 -0.91
CA MET A 1 9.06 19.35 -2.28
C MET A 1 8.02 20.17 -3.06
N ASN A 2 8.13 20.20 -4.39
CA ASN A 2 7.07 20.67 -5.30
C ASN A 2 6.01 19.57 -5.52
N PHE A 3 4.94 19.85 -6.27
CA PHE A 3 3.85 18.88 -6.42
C PHE A 3 4.23 17.68 -7.30
N GLU A 4 5.09 17.86 -8.30
CA GLU A 4 5.56 16.76 -9.16
C GLU A 4 6.41 15.75 -8.36
N GLN A 5 7.31 16.25 -7.51
CA GLN A 5 8.07 15.44 -6.56
C GLN A 5 7.15 14.69 -5.59
N PHE A 6 6.12 15.38 -5.07
CA PHE A 6 5.10 14.75 -4.24
C PHE A 6 4.37 13.63 -4.98
N GLN A 7 3.99 13.81 -6.24
CA GLN A 7 3.36 12.77 -7.04
C GLN A 7 4.26 11.54 -7.20
N ASN A 8 5.57 11.74 -7.38
CA ASN A 8 6.52 10.63 -7.47
C ASN A 8 6.63 9.88 -6.15
N GLN A 9 6.77 10.59 -5.03
CA GLN A 9 6.79 9.96 -3.71
C GLN A 9 5.45 9.32 -3.34
N ALA A 10 4.31 9.85 -3.77
CA ALA A 10 2.99 9.25 -3.54
C ALA A 10 2.89 7.85 -4.16
N ARG A 11 3.50 7.63 -5.33
CA ARG A 11 3.55 6.31 -5.97
C ARG A 11 4.36 5.30 -5.15
N LEU A 12 5.45 5.74 -4.52
CA LEU A 12 6.27 4.92 -3.63
C LEU A 12 5.60 4.69 -2.27
N PHE A 13 4.95 5.72 -1.73
CA PHE A 13 4.23 5.68 -0.45
C PHE A 13 3.13 4.62 -0.47
N VAL A 14 2.30 4.59 -1.51
CA VAL A 14 1.18 3.65 -1.65
C VAL A 14 1.61 2.18 -1.65
N ILE A 15 2.84 1.89 -2.09
CA ILE A 15 3.40 0.53 -2.10
C ILE A 15 4.32 0.26 -0.89
N GLY A 16 4.42 1.20 0.06
CA GLY A 16 5.26 1.06 1.25
C GLY A 16 6.77 1.10 0.99
N ALA A 17 7.21 1.82 -0.05
CA ALA A 17 8.60 1.86 -0.51
C ALA A 17 9.36 3.15 -0.10
N LEU A 18 8.82 3.93 0.83
CA LEU A 18 9.50 5.08 1.42
C LEU A 18 10.17 4.69 2.73
N ASP A 19 11.34 5.26 3.01
CA ASP A 19 11.96 5.19 4.34
C ASP A 19 11.28 6.15 5.35
N GLU A 20 11.68 6.06 6.63
CA GLU A 20 11.07 6.86 7.70
C GLU A 20 11.22 8.38 7.51
N GLU A 21 12.36 8.83 6.98
CA GLU A 21 12.62 10.25 6.73
C GLU A 21 11.78 10.76 5.55
N GLU A 22 11.73 9.96 4.48
CA GLU A 22 10.91 10.21 3.30
C GLU A 22 9.42 10.24 3.64
N VAL A 23 8.93 9.35 4.51
CA VAL A 23 7.54 9.37 4.99
C VAL A 23 7.24 10.67 5.74
N SER A 24 8.14 11.12 6.61
CA SER A 24 7.97 12.36 7.36
C SER A 24 7.86 13.58 6.43
N GLU A 25 8.74 13.70 5.45
CA GLU A 25 8.70 14.78 4.45
C GLU A 25 7.45 14.68 3.55
N PHE A 26 7.08 13.46 3.15
CA PHE A 26 5.87 13.20 2.38
C PHE A 26 4.61 13.64 3.14
N GLU A 27 4.48 13.33 4.43
CA GLU A 27 3.33 13.74 5.24
C GLU A 27 3.23 15.26 5.39
N LYS A 28 4.36 15.96 5.55
CA LYS A 28 4.39 17.44 5.56
C LYS A 28 3.87 17.99 4.23
N ALA A 29 4.28 17.41 3.11
CA ALA A 29 3.82 17.83 1.79
C ALA A 29 2.34 17.46 1.54
N ARG A 30 1.90 16.29 1.99
CA ARG A 30 0.49 15.85 1.95
C ARG A 30 -0.41 16.87 2.66
N ARG A 31 -0.04 17.28 3.89
CA ARG A 31 -0.72 18.36 4.62
C ARG A 31 -0.69 19.69 3.88
N LYS A 32 0.45 20.06 3.29
CA LYS A 32 0.61 21.31 2.52
C LYS A 32 -0.28 21.38 1.27
N PHE A 33 -0.39 20.29 0.52
CA PHE A 33 -1.17 20.24 -0.72
C PHE A 33 -2.65 19.92 -0.51
N GLY A 34 -3.03 19.42 0.69
CA GLY A 34 -4.41 19.23 1.10
C GLY A 34 -5.18 18.28 0.18
N GLN A 35 -6.42 18.64 -0.17
CA GLN A 35 -7.31 17.78 -0.98
C GLN A 35 -6.67 17.32 -2.29
N LYS A 36 -5.90 18.20 -2.96
CA LYS A 36 -5.22 17.86 -4.21
C LYS A 36 -4.21 16.70 -4.03
N ALA A 37 -3.59 16.59 -2.86
CA ALA A 37 -2.73 15.45 -2.53
C ALA A 37 -3.56 14.19 -2.27
N GLU A 38 -4.65 14.29 -1.51
CA GLU A 38 -5.54 13.16 -1.22
C GLU A 38 -6.16 12.56 -2.48
N ASP A 39 -6.61 13.40 -3.41
CA ASP A 39 -7.16 12.96 -4.71
C ASP A 39 -6.12 12.16 -5.50
N PHE A 40 -4.87 12.62 -5.50
CA PHE A 40 -3.78 11.95 -6.21
C PHE A 40 -3.38 10.63 -5.54
N ILE A 41 -3.29 10.60 -4.20
CA ILE A 41 -3.01 9.37 -3.43
C ILE A 41 -4.11 8.33 -3.69
N THR A 42 -5.38 8.74 -3.68
CA THR A 42 -6.52 7.87 -3.98
C THR A 42 -6.42 7.25 -5.38
N LYS A 43 -6.01 8.05 -6.37
CA LYS A 43 -5.74 7.54 -7.71
C LYS A 43 -4.59 6.52 -7.73
N CYS A 44 -3.53 6.76 -6.97
CA CYS A 44 -2.42 5.81 -6.84
C CYS A 44 -2.86 4.49 -6.21
N TYR A 45 -3.69 4.51 -5.15
CA TYR A 45 -4.25 3.28 -4.56
C TYR A 45 -5.11 2.51 -5.55
N SER A 46 -5.99 3.21 -6.28
CA SER A 46 -6.85 2.58 -7.30
C SER A 46 -6.04 1.89 -8.40
N LEU A 47 -4.94 2.51 -8.84
CA LEU A 47 -4.01 1.92 -9.81
C LEU A 47 -3.25 0.73 -9.23
N SER A 48 -2.80 0.80 -7.98
CA SER A 48 -2.12 -0.29 -7.29
C SER A 48 -3.01 -1.52 -7.16
N GLU A 49 -4.28 -1.32 -6.80
CA GLU A 49 -5.27 -2.40 -6.71
C GLU A 49 -5.55 -3.03 -8.08
N ALA A 50 -5.81 -2.21 -9.10
CA ALA A 50 -6.02 -2.71 -10.47
C ALA A 50 -4.81 -3.50 -10.97
N PHE A 51 -3.59 -3.04 -10.66
CA PHE A 51 -2.37 -3.75 -11.00
C PHE A 51 -2.27 -5.08 -10.26
N ALA A 52 -2.52 -5.11 -8.95
CA ALA A 52 -2.49 -6.34 -8.16
C ALA A 52 -3.48 -7.40 -8.68
N LEU A 53 -4.66 -6.99 -9.13
CA LEU A 53 -5.66 -7.89 -9.74
C LEU A 53 -5.26 -8.40 -11.13
N SER A 54 -4.44 -7.62 -11.86
CA SER A 54 -3.93 -8.02 -13.18
C SER A 54 -2.80 -9.07 -13.10
N LEU A 55 -2.16 -9.20 -11.94
CA LEU A 55 -1.07 -10.14 -11.74
C LEU A 55 -1.62 -11.58 -11.77
N LYS A 56 -0.92 -12.44 -12.52
CA LYS A 56 -1.20 -13.88 -12.47
C LYS A 56 -1.00 -14.36 -11.02
N PRO A 57 -1.99 -15.00 -10.40
CA PRO A 57 -1.82 -15.54 -9.06
C PRO A 57 -0.60 -16.44 -8.99
N ALA A 58 0.28 -16.20 -8.03
CA ALA A 58 1.33 -17.16 -7.71
C ALA A 58 0.67 -18.49 -7.33
N LYS A 59 1.30 -19.62 -7.67
CA LYS A 59 0.81 -20.93 -7.22
C LYS A 59 0.71 -20.89 -5.69
N ALA A 60 -0.51 -21.10 -5.18
CA ALA A 60 -0.72 -21.17 -3.75
C ALA A 60 0.10 -22.33 -3.16
N SER A 61 0.82 -22.08 -2.08
CA SER A 61 1.46 -23.15 -1.31
C SER A 61 0.42 -23.81 -0.42
N ASP A 62 0.13 -25.08 -0.69
CA ASP A 62 -0.82 -25.87 0.11
C ASP A 62 -0.41 -25.95 1.58
N GLN A 63 0.90 -25.96 1.86
CA GLN A 63 1.45 -25.97 3.21
C GLN A 63 1.16 -24.67 3.97
N ILE A 64 1.31 -23.51 3.30
CA ILE A 64 0.97 -22.22 3.90
C ILE A 64 -0.53 -22.14 4.17
N LYS A 65 -1.35 -22.60 3.23
CA LYS A 65 -2.81 -22.64 3.40
C LYS A 65 -3.24 -23.51 4.57
N ALA A 66 -2.65 -24.70 4.73
CA ALA A 66 -2.94 -25.60 5.84
C ALA A 66 -2.61 -24.94 7.20
N ARG A 67 -1.43 -24.34 7.33
CA ARG A 67 -0.99 -23.64 8.54
C ARG A 67 -1.88 -22.45 8.88
N LEU A 68 -2.29 -21.67 7.87
CA LEU A 68 -3.18 -20.52 8.08
C LEU A 68 -4.56 -20.96 8.59
N MET A 69 -5.10 -22.05 8.05
CA MET A 69 -6.39 -22.60 8.48
C MET A 69 -6.33 -23.17 9.91
N GLU A 70 -5.20 -23.72 10.32
CA GLU A 70 -4.96 -24.16 11.70
C GLU A 70 -4.99 -22.97 12.67
N MET A 71 -4.24 -21.90 12.38
CA MET A 71 -4.23 -20.68 13.20
C MET A 71 -5.64 -20.06 13.35
N VAL A 72 -6.44 -20.07 12.27
CA VAL A 72 -7.83 -19.58 12.31
C VAL A 72 -8.71 -20.46 13.20
N ARG A 73 -8.51 -21.78 13.20
CA ARG A 73 -9.26 -22.70 14.06
C ARG A 73 -8.89 -22.51 15.53
N ASP A 74 -7.60 -22.36 15.83
CA ASP A 74 -7.14 -22.14 17.20
C ASP A 74 -7.68 -20.83 17.78
N ARG A 75 -7.71 -19.77 16.97
CA ARG A 75 -8.33 -18.49 17.36
C ARG A 75 -9.83 -18.60 17.62
N LYS A 76 -10.55 -19.54 17.00
CA LYS A 76 -11.99 -19.76 17.25
C LYS A 76 -12.27 -20.60 18.49
N LYS A 77 -11.26 -21.28 19.04
CA LYS A 77 -11.36 -22.10 20.24
C LYS A 77 -10.94 -21.35 21.51
N ALA A 78 -10.22 -20.24 21.38
CA ALA A 78 -9.92 -19.28 22.45
C ALA A 78 -11.07 -18.27 22.60
#